data_AF-A0A7C2BKT3-F1
#
_entry.id   AF-A0A7C2BKT3-F1
#
_cell.length_a   1.000
_cell.length_b   1.000
_cell.length_c   1.000
_cell.angle_alpha   90.00
_cell.angle_beta   90.00
_cell.angle_gamma   90.00
#
_symmetry.space_group_name_H-M   'P 1'
#
loop_
_entity.id
_entity.type
_entity.pdbx_description
1 polymer ?
#
loop_
_entity_poly.entity_id
_entity_poly.type
_entity_poly.pdbx_seq_one_letter_code
_entity_poly.pdbx_strand_id
1 'polypeptide(L)'
;MKYIEEITNKYTRRIGFIYRSILFVEDFTEDADCGDIYVEPLNETLLINPVNCAGNVDDSINYYSKFYDLNVRLSRVNRSFNELYRDIIKTYAEGLRPLVKARLSSTIEKRLEYFMGVTPTGEGFLLEGDVERVRIPWVNTVLSVPYTS
;
A
#
# COMPACT_ATOMS: atom_id res chain seq x y z
N MET A 1 -7.99 -21.66 -6.58
CA MET A 1 -8.51 -20.70 -5.59
C MET A 1 -9.75 -21.31 -4.96
N LYS A 2 -9.75 -21.52 -3.64
CA LYS A 2 -10.82 -22.26 -2.93
C LYS A 2 -11.72 -21.33 -2.11
N TYR A 3 -11.19 -20.19 -1.68
CA TYR A 3 -11.92 -19.22 -0.87
C TYR A 3 -11.35 -17.80 -1.06
N ILE A 4 -12.24 -16.81 -0.98
CA ILE A 4 -11.94 -15.39 -0.95
C ILE A 4 -12.68 -14.80 0.24
N GLU A 5 -11.96 -14.08 1.10
CA GLU A 5 -12.57 -13.22 2.12
C GLU A 5 -12.33 -11.76 1.75
N GLU A 6 -13.39 -10.98 1.67
CA GLU A 6 -13.29 -9.52 1.57
C GLU A 6 -13.13 -8.92 2.97
N ILE A 7 -12.14 -8.04 3.12
CA ILE A 7 -11.78 -7.44 4.40
C ILE A 7 -11.68 -5.93 4.19
N THR A 8 -12.64 -5.17 4.71
CA THR A 8 -12.58 -3.70 4.69
C THR A 8 -12.53 -3.18 6.11
N ASN A 9 -11.39 -2.58 6.49
CA ASN A 9 -11.19 -2.00 7.81
C ASN A 9 -10.25 -0.78 7.75
N LYS A 10 -9.98 -0.17 8.92
CA LYS A 10 -9.11 1.02 8.99
C LYS A 10 -7.70 0.80 8.43
N TYR A 11 -7.17 -0.41 8.51
CA TYR A 11 -5.83 -0.75 8.03
C TYR A 11 -5.79 -0.92 6.52
N THR A 12 -6.78 -1.59 5.93
CA THR A 12 -6.88 -1.71 4.47
C THR A 12 -7.12 -0.34 3.83
N ARG A 13 -8.00 0.48 4.40
CA ARG A 13 -8.21 1.87 3.98
C ARG A 13 -6.93 2.71 4.08
N ARG A 14 -6.19 2.59 5.18
CA ARG A 14 -4.92 3.31 5.38
C ARG A 14 -3.86 2.88 4.36
N ILE A 15 -3.72 1.58 4.08
CA ILE A 15 -2.80 1.06 3.06
C ILE A 15 -3.20 1.59 1.67
N GLY A 16 -4.47 1.52 1.30
CA GLY A 16 -4.96 2.05 0.02
C GLY A 16 -4.68 3.55 -0.13
N PHE A 17 -4.91 4.34 0.92
CA PHE A 17 -4.56 5.76 0.94
C PHE A 17 -3.05 6.02 0.76
N ILE A 18 -2.19 5.31 1.50
CA ILE A 18 -0.74 5.47 1.36
C ILE A 18 -0.27 5.04 -0.03
N TYR A 19 -0.80 3.94 -0.56
CA TYR A 19 -0.46 3.46 -1.89
C TYR A 19 -0.80 4.48 -2.98
N ARG A 20 -2.01 5.04 -2.95
CA ARG A 20 -2.39 6.13 -3.87
C ARG A 20 -1.52 7.37 -3.68
N SER A 21 -1.15 7.69 -2.43
CA SER A 21 -0.23 8.80 -2.15
C SER A 21 1.15 8.57 -2.77
N ILE A 22 1.64 7.33 -2.79
CA ILE A 22 2.90 6.98 -3.44
C ILE A 22 2.83 7.24 -4.94
N LEU A 23 1.81 6.69 -5.60
CA LEU A 23 1.62 6.88 -7.05
C LEU A 23 1.45 8.36 -7.42
N PHE A 24 0.69 9.10 -6.62
CA PHE A 24 0.56 10.55 -6.79
C PHE A 24 1.91 11.24 -6.75
N VAL A 25 2.76 10.94 -5.75
CA VAL A 25 4.06 11.60 -5.59
C VAL A 25 4.98 11.27 -6.75
N GLU A 26 5.06 10.01 -7.17
CA GLU A 26 5.89 9.57 -8.29
C GLU A 26 5.54 10.37 -9.56
N ASP A 27 4.27 10.34 -9.98
CA ASP A 27 3.82 11.05 -11.18
C ASP A 27 3.93 12.57 -11.06
N PHE A 28 3.59 13.13 -9.89
CA PHE A 28 3.70 14.57 -9.63
C PHE A 28 5.15 15.04 -9.75
N THR A 29 6.10 14.30 -9.17
CA THR A 29 7.51 14.69 -9.21
C THR A 29 8.11 14.61 -10.60
N GLU A 30 7.67 13.64 -11.40
CA GLU A 30 8.08 13.50 -12.80
C GLU A 30 7.53 14.64 -13.66
N ASP A 31 6.24 14.98 -13.51
CA ASP A 31 5.58 16.05 -14.27
C ASP A 31 6.07 17.45 -13.88
N ALA A 32 6.20 17.73 -12.59
CA ALA A 32 6.65 19.02 -12.08
C ALA A 32 8.18 19.19 -12.09
N ASP A 33 8.93 18.14 -12.46
CA ASP A 33 10.40 18.09 -12.48
C ASP A 33 11.00 18.66 -11.18
N CYS A 34 10.65 18.02 -10.07
CA CYS A 34 11.10 18.42 -8.72
C CYS A 34 12.37 17.69 -8.31
N GLY A 35 13.32 18.43 -7.73
CA GLY A 35 14.56 17.83 -7.22
C GLY A 35 14.38 16.97 -5.96
N ASP A 36 13.44 17.33 -5.08
CA ASP A 36 13.07 16.54 -3.90
C ASP A 36 11.62 16.81 -3.50
N ILE A 37 11.05 15.93 -2.68
CA ILE A 37 9.72 16.08 -2.10
C ILE A 37 9.64 15.46 -0.71
N TYR A 38 9.11 16.24 0.25
CA TYR A 38 8.75 15.74 1.56
C TYR A 38 7.24 15.57 1.68
N VAL A 39 6.81 14.57 2.43
CA VAL A 39 5.41 14.16 2.49
C VAL A 39 4.98 13.74 3.89
N GLU A 40 3.76 14.07 4.28
CA GLU A 40 3.19 13.62 5.55
C GLU A 40 1.70 13.26 5.39
N PRO A 41 1.33 11.98 5.59
CA PRO A 41 -0.05 11.53 5.50
C PRO A 41 -0.81 11.77 6.83
N LEU A 42 -1.70 12.77 6.86
CA LEU A 42 -2.47 13.19 8.04
C LEU A 42 -3.99 13.13 7.76
N ASN A 43 -4.73 12.28 8.48
CA ASN A 43 -6.20 12.20 8.41
C ASN A 43 -6.77 12.24 6.96
N GLU A 44 -6.40 11.26 6.14
CA GLU A 44 -6.82 11.15 4.72
C GLU A 44 -6.41 12.35 3.83
N THR A 45 -5.53 13.21 4.33
CA THR A 45 -4.89 14.29 3.57
C THR A 45 -3.42 13.98 3.40
N LEU A 46 -2.91 14.13 2.18
CA LEU A 46 -1.49 14.08 1.90
C LEU A 46 -0.93 15.50 1.95
N LEU A 47 -0.11 15.78 2.95
CA LEU A 47 0.65 17.01 3.00
C LEU A 47 1.93 16.82 2.19
N ILE A 48 2.27 17.78 1.33
CA ILE A 48 3.50 17.74 0.53
C ILE A 48 4.29 19.04 0.65
N ASN A 49 5.60 18.92 0.54
CA ASN A 49 6.56 20.02 0.45
C ASN A 49 7.48 19.76 -0.74
N PRO A 50 7.09 20.19 -1.95
CA PRO A 50 7.90 20.04 -3.14
C PRO A 50 9.10 21.02 -3.13
N VAL A 51 10.26 20.58 -3.61
CA VAL A 51 11.51 21.36 -3.57
C VAL A 51 12.13 21.44 -4.96
N ASN A 52 12.52 22.66 -5.36
CA ASN A 52 13.21 22.94 -6.62
C ASN A 52 12.50 22.33 -7.84
N CYS A 53 11.23 22.67 -8.04
CA CYS A 53 10.45 22.22 -9.20
C CYS A 53 10.59 23.21 -10.36
N ALA A 54 10.81 22.70 -11.58
CA ALA A 54 10.83 23.50 -12.79
C ALA A 54 9.43 23.72 -13.39
N GLY A 55 8.51 22.77 -13.17
CA GLY A 55 7.13 22.79 -13.66
C GLY A 55 6.15 23.54 -12.76
N ASN A 56 4.89 23.62 -13.21
CA ASN A 56 3.81 24.25 -12.45
C ASN A 56 3.23 23.28 -11.41
N VAL A 57 3.69 23.42 -10.16
CA VAL A 57 3.26 22.62 -9.02
C VAL A 57 1.73 22.59 -8.84
N ASP A 58 1.05 23.74 -8.97
CA ASP A 58 -0.40 23.79 -8.72
C ASP A 58 -1.21 23.02 -9.77
N ASP A 59 -0.79 23.07 -11.03
CA ASP A 59 -1.44 22.34 -12.12
C ASP A 59 -1.25 20.83 -11.95
N SER A 60 -0.02 20.39 -11.67
CA SER A 60 0.30 18.98 -11.42
C SER A 60 -0.45 18.44 -10.19
N ILE A 61 -0.48 19.20 -9.09
CA ILE A 61 -1.30 18.85 -7.91
C ILE A 61 -2.76 18.68 -8.34
N ASN A 62 -3.35 19.68 -9.00
CA ASN A 62 -4.76 19.64 -9.37
C ASN A 62 -5.12 18.47 -10.27
N TYR A 63 -4.24 18.10 -11.20
CA TYR A 63 -4.43 16.97 -12.10
C TYR A 63 -4.36 15.63 -11.36
N TYR A 64 -3.23 15.36 -10.70
CA TYR A 64 -2.99 14.04 -10.08
C TYR A 64 -3.82 13.82 -8.82
N SER A 65 -4.17 14.88 -8.07
CA SER A 65 -5.06 14.75 -6.90
C SER A 65 -6.42 14.20 -7.30
N LYS A 66 -6.95 14.63 -8.45
CA LYS A 66 -8.22 14.12 -8.99
C LYS A 66 -8.07 12.72 -9.54
N PHE A 67 -6.98 12.46 -10.27
CA PHE A 67 -6.71 11.14 -10.85
C PHE A 67 -6.62 10.04 -9.79
N TYR A 68 -5.94 10.32 -8.68
CA TYR A 68 -5.76 9.38 -7.57
C TYR A 68 -6.82 9.50 -6.46
N ASP A 69 -7.79 10.40 -6.59
CA ASP A 69 -8.81 10.67 -5.57
C ASP A 69 -8.18 10.95 -4.18
N LEU A 70 -7.30 11.94 -4.15
CA LEU A 70 -6.58 12.37 -2.95
C LEU A 70 -6.87 13.82 -2.61
N ASN A 71 -6.98 14.11 -1.31
CA ASN A 71 -6.91 15.46 -0.79
C ASN A 71 -5.43 15.79 -0.53
N VAL A 72 -4.85 16.65 -1.37
CA VAL A 72 -3.43 17.05 -1.27
C VAL A 72 -3.33 18.50 -0.85
N ARG A 73 -2.39 18.83 0.05
CA ARG A 73 -2.13 20.20 0.49
C ARG A 73 -0.64 20.49 0.57
N LEU A 74 -0.26 21.68 0.15
CA LEU A 74 1.07 22.22 0.40
C LEU A 74 1.25 22.51 1.89
N SER A 75 2.34 22.03 2.47
CA SER A 75 2.70 22.25 3.87
C SER A 75 4.22 22.14 4.04
N ARG A 76 4.78 22.77 5.09
CA ARG A 76 6.22 22.69 5.41
C ARG A 76 6.56 21.40 6.16
N VAL A 77 6.23 20.27 5.57
CA VAL A 77 6.60 18.94 6.07
C VAL A 77 8.03 18.62 5.63
N ASN A 78 8.70 17.73 6.37
CA ASN A 78 10.11 17.39 6.16
C ASN A 78 10.38 15.88 6.19
N ARG A 79 9.31 15.07 6.16
CA ARG A 79 9.40 13.63 6.18
C ARG A 79 9.68 13.11 4.77
N SER A 80 10.68 12.23 4.64
CA SER A 80 11.08 11.68 3.34
C SER A 80 9.95 10.87 2.69
N PHE A 81 9.74 11.06 1.38
CA PHE A 81 8.84 10.25 0.55
C PHE A 81 9.01 8.74 0.76
N ASN A 82 10.26 8.27 0.86
CA ASN A 82 10.59 6.85 1.03
C ASN A 82 9.99 6.24 2.31
N GLU A 83 9.61 7.05 3.30
CA GLU A 83 8.96 6.55 4.51
C GLU A 83 7.52 6.08 4.27
N LEU A 84 6.84 6.50 3.19
CA LEU A 84 5.49 6.01 2.87
C LEU A 84 5.47 4.50 2.62
N TYR A 85 6.49 3.93 1.96
CA TYR A 85 6.58 2.48 1.77
C TYR A 85 6.72 1.74 3.12
N ARG A 86 7.44 2.34 4.08
CA ARG A 86 7.57 1.77 5.44
C ARG A 86 6.24 1.82 6.20
N ASP A 87 5.43 2.86 5.99
CA ASP A 87 4.10 2.95 6.59
C ASP A 87 3.17 1.84 6.11
N ILE A 88 3.26 1.42 4.84
CA ILE A 88 2.50 0.27 4.33
C ILE A 88 2.87 -0.99 5.12
N ILE A 89 4.18 -1.26 5.25
CA ILE A 89 4.68 -2.45 5.97
C ILE A 89 4.23 -2.42 7.44
N LYS A 90 4.35 -1.27 8.09
CA LYS A 90 3.94 -1.09 9.49
C LYS A 90 2.43 -1.31 9.66
N THR A 91 1.62 -0.67 8.83
CA THR A 91 0.15 -0.78 8.86
C THR A 91 -0.29 -2.23 8.60
N TYR A 92 0.37 -2.92 7.66
CA TYR A 92 0.12 -4.33 7.39
C TYR A 92 0.47 -5.20 8.61
N ALA A 93 1.64 -4.99 9.21
CA ALA A 93 2.10 -5.77 10.36
C ALA A 93 1.20 -5.61 11.59
N GLU A 94 0.69 -4.40 11.83
CA GLU A 94 -0.20 -4.09 12.95
C GLU A 94 -1.62 -4.62 12.74
N GLY A 95 -2.17 -4.48 11.53
CA GLY A 95 -3.59 -4.72 11.29
C GLY A 95 -3.94 -6.02 10.56
N LEU A 96 -3.14 -6.40 9.57
CA LEU A 96 -3.50 -7.48 8.63
C LEU A 96 -2.75 -8.77 8.91
N ARG A 97 -1.49 -8.68 9.35
CA ARG A 97 -0.69 -9.85 9.75
C ARG A 97 -1.37 -10.71 10.82
N PRO A 98 -2.05 -10.17 11.85
CA PRO A 98 -2.79 -11.00 12.81
C PRO A 98 -3.93 -11.82 12.16
N LEU A 99 -4.62 -11.26 11.17
CA LEU A 99 -5.70 -11.94 10.44
C LEU A 99 -5.16 -13.14 9.66
N VAL A 100 -4.03 -12.94 8.97
CA VAL A 100 -3.34 -14.03 8.26
C VAL A 100 -2.81 -15.08 9.25
N LYS A 101 -2.24 -14.64 10.39
CA LYS A 101 -1.77 -15.55 11.44
C LYS A 101 -2.88 -16.42 12.03
N ALA A 102 -4.09 -15.89 12.17
CA ALA A 102 -5.23 -16.67 12.68
C ALA A 102 -5.61 -17.84 11.76
N ARG A 103 -5.17 -17.84 10.50
CA ARG A 103 -5.41 -18.92 9.53
C ARG A 103 -4.28 -19.96 9.47
N LEU A 104 -3.17 -19.74 10.18
CA LEU A 104 -1.97 -20.61 10.13
C LEU A 104 -2.22 -22.06 10.55
N SER A 105 -3.14 -22.32 11.48
CA SER A 105 -3.48 -23.70 11.89
C SER A 105 -4.04 -24.50 10.71
N SER A 106 -4.87 -23.87 9.87
CA SER A 106 -5.40 -24.49 8.65
C SER A 106 -4.34 -24.65 7.56
N THR A 107 -3.36 -23.75 7.48
CA THR A 107 -2.18 -23.85 6.59
C THR A 107 -1.38 -25.12 6.84
N ILE A 108 -1.09 -25.43 8.10
CA ILE A 108 -0.19 -26.53 8.51
C ILE A 108 -0.86 -27.89 8.32
N GLU A 109 -2.12 -28.02 8.74
CA GLU A 109 -2.83 -29.31 8.68
C GLU A 109 -3.27 -29.68 7.26
N LYS A 110 -3.65 -28.67 6.44
CA LYS A 110 -4.28 -28.91 5.14
C LYS A 110 -3.40 -28.57 3.93
N ARG A 111 -2.15 -28.12 4.15
CA ARG A 111 -1.24 -27.59 3.10
C ARG A 111 -1.94 -26.53 2.24
N LEU A 112 -2.37 -25.45 2.89
CA LEU A 112 -3.02 -24.30 2.24
C LEU A 112 -2.12 -23.06 2.30
N GLU A 113 -2.03 -22.31 1.22
CA GLU A 113 -1.40 -20.98 1.17
C GLU A 113 -2.44 -19.88 1.26
N TYR A 114 -2.06 -18.79 1.94
CA TYR A 114 -2.88 -17.59 2.09
C TYR A 114 -2.16 -16.38 1.51
N PHE A 115 -2.84 -15.62 0.65
CA PHE A 115 -2.37 -14.34 0.14
C PHE A 115 -3.31 -13.23 0.62
N MET A 116 -2.75 -12.19 1.24
CA MET A 116 -3.49 -11.00 1.64
C MET A 116 -3.09 -9.83 0.73
N GLY A 117 -4.07 -9.31 -0.01
CA GLY A 117 -3.91 -8.11 -0.82
C GLY A 117 -4.73 -6.95 -0.29
N VAL A 118 -4.36 -5.73 -0.70
CA VAL A 118 -5.15 -4.52 -0.51
C VAL A 118 -5.15 -3.77 -1.84
N THR A 119 -6.34 -3.39 -2.30
CA THR A 119 -6.53 -2.61 -3.52
C THR A 119 -6.23 -1.12 -3.28
N PRO A 120 -6.00 -0.33 -4.34
CA PRO A 120 -5.83 1.12 -4.20
C PRO A 120 -7.03 1.82 -3.56
N THR A 121 -8.23 1.27 -3.72
CA THR A 121 -9.48 1.74 -3.10
C THR A 121 -9.57 1.41 -1.59
N GLY A 122 -8.61 0.65 -1.06
CA GLY A 122 -8.56 0.29 0.36
C GLY A 122 -9.39 -0.93 0.74
N GLU A 123 -9.78 -1.74 -0.25
CA GLU A 123 -10.46 -3.02 -0.06
C GLU A 123 -9.39 -4.09 0.11
N GLY A 124 -9.43 -4.82 1.22
CA GLY A 124 -8.56 -5.96 1.45
C GLY A 124 -9.21 -7.24 0.94
N PHE A 125 -8.38 -8.21 0.56
CA PHE A 125 -8.85 -9.54 0.23
C PHE A 125 -7.86 -10.60 0.71
N LEU A 126 -8.39 -11.71 1.20
CA LEU A 126 -7.62 -12.88 1.58
C LEU A 126 -7.97 -14.03 0.64
N LEU A 127 -6.98 -14.51 -0.11
CA LEU A 127 -7.12 -15.66 -0.98
C LEU A 127 -6.57 -16.90 -0.28
N GLU A 128 -7.33 -17.99 -0.34
CA GLU A 128 -6.87 -19.32 0.06
C GLU A 128 -6.76 -20.23 -1.16
N GLY A 129 -5.68 -21.02 -1.20
CA GLY A 129 -5.51 -22.06 -2.19
C GLY A 129 -4.49 -23.11 -1.78
N ASP A 130 -4.32 -24.13 -2.60
CA ASP A 130 -3.31 -25.15 -2.38
C ASP A 130 -1.90 -24.56 -2.55
N VAL A 131 -0.91 -25.16 -1.88
CA VAL A 131 0.51 -24.80 -2.03
C VAL A 131 0.90 -24.73 -3.52
N GLU A 132 1.61 -23.67 -3.92
CA GLU A 132 2.00 -23.33 -5.30
C GLU A 132 0.87 -22.84 -6.24
N ARG A 133 -0.40 -22.83 -5.79
CA ARG A 133 -1.54 -22.34 -6.61
C ARG A 133 -2.01 -20.94 -6.25
N VAL A 134 -1.52 -20.36 -5.15
CA VAL A 134 -1.70 -18.93 -4.82
C VAL A 134 -0.42 -18.17 -5.14
N ARG A 135 0.19 -18.46 -6.29
CA ARG A 135 1.26 -17.62 -6.82
C ARG A 135 0.64 -16.45 -7.56
N ILE A 136 0.82 -15.25 -7.03
CA ILE A 136 0.80 -14.05 -7.87
C ILE A 136 2.11 -14.07 -8.66
N PRO A 137 2.06 -14.10 -9.99
CA PRO A 137 3.27 -14.06 -10.80
C PRO A 137 4.19 -12.92 -10.34
N TRP A 138 5.48 -13.20 -10.16
CA TRP A 138 6.53 -12.21 -9.82
C TRP A 138 6.53 -11.66 -8.37
N VAL A 139 5.66 -12.14 -7.47
CA VAL A 139 5.69 -11.78 -6.04
C VAL A 139 6.16 -12.98 -5.21
N ASN A 140 7.41 -12.94 -4.72
CA ASN A 140 8.01 -14.01 -3.90
C ASN A 140 7.58 -14.02 -2.42
N THR A 141 6.60 -13.19 -2.03
CA THR A 141 6.17 -13.07 -0.62
C THR A 141 4.90 -13.87 -0.39
N VAL A 142 5.02 -15.20 -0.43
CA VAL A 142 3.98 -16.11 0.06
C VAL A 142 4.41 -16.54 1.47
N LEU A 143 3.49 -16.58 2.43
CA LEU A 143 3.71 -17.31 3.69
C LEU A 143 3.75 -18.81 3.35
N SER A 144 4.90 -19.29 2.90
CA SER A 144 5.18 -20.73 2.77
C SER A 144 5.73 -21.24 4.10
N VAL A 145 5.12 -22.29 4.64
CA VAL A 145 5.69 -23.01 5.79
C VAL A 145 7.05 -23.59 5.35
N PRO A 146 8.16 -23.33 6.06
CA PRO A 146 9.41 -23.99 5.73
C PRO A 146 9.24 -25.49 5.94
N TYR A 147 9.49 -26.27 4.88
CA TYR A 147 9.63 -27.72 4.97
C TYR A 147 10.85 -28.02 5.84
N THR A 148 10.64 -28.51 7.06
CA THR A 148 11.69 -29.22 7.80
C THR A 148 11.46 -30.71 7.60
N SER A 149 12.27 -31.30 6.72
CA SER A 149 12.49 -32.75 6.60
C SER A 149 13.25 -33.28 7.81
#